data_AF-A0A7S0RRM3-F1
#
_entry.id   AF-A0A7S0RRM3-F1
#
_cell.length_a   1.000
_cell.length_b   1.000
_cell.length_c   1.000
_cell.angle_alpha   90.00
_cell.angle_beta   90.00
_cell.angle_gamma   90.00
#
_symmetry.space_group_name_H-M   'P 1'
#
loop_
_entity.id
_entity.type
_entity.pdbx_description
1 polymer ?
#
loop_
_entity_poly.entity_id
_entity_poly.type
_entity_poly.pdbx_seq_one_letter_code
_entity_poly.pdbx_strand_id
1 'polypeptide(L)'
;MITHDAFNAWLETLAYKDLFVGFTVAVFLFHKLLDLRQLRVLRRPNAPPELAHAFKDPDLYRKTQAYSIDKWWFGLAHSLFSLVETLTLIMLNAYPGFWALAGGAL
;
A
#
# COMPACT_ATOMS: atom_id res chain seq x y z
N MET A 1 15.63 -17.46 -32.34
CA MET A 1 14.95 -18.44 -31.48
C MET A 1 15.79 -18.56 -30.23
N ILE A 2 15.47 -17.81 -29.18
CA ILE A 2 16.17 -17.91 -27.89
C ILE A 2 15.82 -19.30 -27.37
N THR A 3 16.82 -20.17 -27.22
CA THR A 3 16.61 -21.51 -26.66
C THR A 3 16.05 -21.35 -25.25
N HIS A 4 15.09 -22.19 -24.89
CA HIS A 4 14.38 -22.14 -23.60
C HIS A 4 15.35 -22.06 -22.41
N ASP A 5 16.53 -22.66 -22.58
CA ASP A 5 17.63 -22.73 -21.61
C ASP A 5 18.30 -21.37 -21.35
N ALA A 6 18.45 -20.53 -22.39
CA ALA A 6 19.07 -19.20 -22.24
C ALA A 6 18.17 -18.23 -21.47
N PHE A 7 16.85 -18.37 -21.61
CA PHE A 7 15.89 -17.58 -20.85
C PHE A 7 15.87 -17.98 -19.37
N ASN A 8 15.89 -19.28 -19.07
CA ASN A 8 15.90 -19.78 -17.69
C ASN A 8 17.21 -19.45 -16.97
N ALA A 9 18.36 -19.57 -17.63
CA ALA A 9 19.65 -19.17 -17.06
C ALA A 9 19.66 -17.67 -16.73
N TRP A 10 19.06 -16.83 -17.58
CA TRP A 10 18.91 -15.40 -17.29
C TRP A 10 17.99 -15.14 -16.09
N LEU A 11 16.87 -15.85 -15.99
CA LEU A 11 15.95 -15.76 -14.85
C LEU A 11 16.67 -16.06 -13.54
N GLU A 12 17.47 -17.12 -13.48
CA GLU A 12 18.23 -17.49 -12.29
C GLU A 12 19.26 -16.44 -11.84
N THR A 13 19.74 -15.58 -12.75
CA THR A 13 20.64 -14.46 -12.40
C THR A 13 19.92 -13.27 -11.78
N LEU A 14 18.58 -13.23 -11.80
CA LEU A 14 17.83 -12.12 -11.24
C LEU A 14 17.79 -12.21 -9.71
N ALA A 15 18.15 -11.11 -9.05
CA ALA A 15 17.93 -10.93 -7.62
C ALA A 15 16.44 -10.70 -7.33
N TYR A 16 15.62 -11.75 -7.44
CA TYR A 16 14.16 -11.69 -7.33
C TYR A 16 13.66 -11.03 -6.04
N LYS A 17 14.33 -11.31 -4.92
CA LYS A 17 14.00 -10.71 -3.62
C LYS A 17 14.16 -9.19 -3.67
N ASP A 18 15.26 -8.71 -4.21
CA ASP A 18 15.55 -7.27 -4.29
C ASP A 18 14.61 -6.57 -5.28
N LEU A 19 14.31 -7.21 -6.42
CA LEU A 19 13.31 -6.72 -7.36
C LEU A 19 11.92 -6.61 -6.74
N PHE A 20 11.49 -7.64 -6.02
CA PHE A 20 10.20 -7.65 -5.32
C PHE A 20 10.14 -6.52 -4.28
N VAL A 21 11.18 -6.37 -3.47
CA VAL A 21 11.27 -5.32 -2.44
C VAL A 21 11.24 -3.94 -3.06
N GLY A 22 12.08 -3.70 -4.08
CA GLY A 22 12.14 -2.43 -4.79
C GLY A 22 10.80 -2.07 -5.43
N PHE A 23 10.15 -3.02 -6.10
CA PHE A 23 8.84 -2.81 -6.69
C PHE A 23 7.76 -2.52 -5.64
N THR A 24 7.75 -3.27 -4.54
CA THR A 24 6.79 -3.09 -3.44
C THR A 24 6.91 -1.69 -2.82
N VAL A 25 8.14 -1.23 -2.57
CA VAL A 25 8.39 0.12 -2.04
C VAL A 25 7.98 1.18 -3.07
N ALA A 26 8.30 0.99 -4.35
CA ALA A 26 7.91 1.93 -5.41
C ALA A 26 6.38 2.07 -5.52
N VAL A 27 5.64 0.95 -5.49
CA VAL A 27 4.18 0.94 -5.50
C VAL A 27 3.61 1.62 -4.27
N PHE A 28 4.16 1.35 -3.08
CA PHE A 28 3.77 2.03 -1.86
C PHE A 28 3.94 3.55 -1.97
N LEU A 29 5.11 4.02 -2.39
CA LEU A 29 5.39 5.45 -2.57
C LEU A 29 4.43 6.08 -3.59
N PHE A 30 4.16 5.40 -4.70
CA PHE A 30 3.20 5.88 -5.69
C PHE A 30 1.80 6.07 -5.11
N HIS A 31 1.29 5.09 -4.36
CA HIS A 31 -0.01 5.21 -3.68
C HIS A 31 0.01 6.36 -2.66
N LYS A 32 1.09 6.51 -1.89
CA LYS A 32 1.20 7.61 -0.91
C LYS A 32 1.21 8.99 -1.58
N LEU A 33 1.82 9.11 -2.75
CA LEU A 33 1.75 10.35 -3.54
C LEU A 33 0.31 10.67 -3.97
N LEU A 34 -0.48 9.67 -4.36
CA LEU A 34 -1.90 9.84 -4.70
C LEU A 34 -2.73 10.19 -3.47
N ASP A 35 -2.54 9.48 -2.34
CA ASP A 35 -3.19 9.75 -1.07
C ASP A 35 -2.95 11.18 -0.60
N LEU A 36 -1.72 11.70 -0.76
CA LEU A 36 -1.37 13.07 -0.42
C LEU A 36 -2.11 14.09 -1.30
N ARG A 37 -2.30 13.78 -2.60
CA ARG A 37 -3.11 14.63 -3.49
C ARG A 37 -4.58 14.63 -3.05
N GLN A 38 -5.11 13.46 -2.67
CA GLN A 38 -6.48 13.34 -2.16
C GLN A 38 -6.66 14.13 -0.85
N LEU A 39 -5.69 14.07 0.06
CA LEU A 39 -5.73 14.83 1.32
C LEU A 39 -5.81 16.35 1.09
N ARG A 40 -5.12 16.87 0.07
CA ARG A 40 -5.22 18.31 -0.28
C ARG A 40 -6.63 18.70 -0.69
N VAL A 41 -7.34 17.82 -1.41
CA VAL A 41 -8.72 18.07 -1.82
C VAL A 41 -9.66 17.94 -0.62
N LEU A 42 -9.45 16.92 0.21
CA LEU A 42 -10.23 16.71 1.44
C LEU A 42 -10.17 17.88 2.41
N ARG A 43 -9.06 18.62 2.48
CA ARG A 43 -8.90 19.81 3.34
C ARG A 43 -9.60 21.07 2.84
N ARG A 44 -10.28 21.03 1.70
CA ARG A 44 -10.97 22.21 1.15
C ARG A 44 -12.18 22.58 2.02
N PRO A 45 -12.38 23.88 2.33
CA PRO A 45 -13.40 24.33 3.29
C PRO A 45 -14.84 24.10 2.81
N ASN A 46 -15.05 23.97 1.49
CA ASN A 46 -16.37 23.83 0.89
C ASN A 46 -16.48 22.53 0.11
N ALA A 47 -17.67 21.94 0.12
CA ALA A 47 -18.01 20.81 -0.73
C ALA A 47 -17.87 21.17 -2.22
N PRO A 48 -17.53 20.19 -3.08
CA PRO A 48 -17.57 20.40 -4.53
C PRO A 48 -18.95 20.91 -4.98
N PRO A 49 -19.02 21.79 -6.00
CA PRO A 49 -20.28 22.37 -6.47
C PRO A 49 -21.32 21.30 -6.84
N GLU A 50 -20.84 20.19 -7.39
CA GLU A 50 -21.64 19.02 -7.77
C GLU A 50 -22.36 18.38 -6.58
N LEU A 51 -21.78 18.42 -5.38
CA LEU A 51 -22.32 17.80 -4.16
C LEU A 51 -22.96 18.82 -3.19
N ALA A 52 -23.03 20.09 -3.58
CA ALA A 52 -23.61 21.14 -2.73
C ALA A 52 -25.08 20.84 -2.35
N HIS A 53 -25.82 20.12 -3.20
CA HIS A 53 -27.19 19.71 -2.94
C HIS A 53 -27.32 18.65 -1.83
N ALA A 54 -26.27 17.84 -1.61
CA ALA A 54 -26.22 16.80 -0.57
C ALA A 54 -25.72 17.36 0.77
N PHE A 55 -24.89 18.40 0.74
CA PHE A 55 -24.33 19.06 1.92
C PHE A 55 -24.96 20.45 2.15
N LYS A 56 -26.29 20.49 2.32
CA LYS A 56 -27.02 21.74 2.61
C LYS A 56 -26.74 22.29 4.01
N ASP A 57 -26.33 21.42 4.93
CA ASP A 57 -25.89 21.77 6.29
C ASP A 57 -24.35 21.89 6.32
N PRO A 58 -23.80 23.09 6.57
CA PRO A 58 -22.35 23.29 6.71
C PRO A 58 -21.72 22.45 7.84
N ASP A 59 -22.46 22.16 8.91
CA ASP A 59 -21.94 21.35 10.02
C ASP A 59 -21.81 19.87 9.65
N LEU A 60 -22.70 19.37 8.79
CA LEU A 60 -22.62 18.01 8.25
C LEU A 60 -21.35 17.84 7.40
N TYR A 61 -21.08 18.79 6.49
CA TYR A 61 -19.87 18.74 5.66
C TYR A 61 -18.60 18.73 6.52
N ARG A 62 -18.52 19.61 7.52
CA ARG A 62 -17.38 19.69 8.43
C ARG A 62 -17.15 18.38 9.19
N LYS A 63 -18.22 17.74 9.69
CA LYS A 63 -18.11 16.44 10.37
C LYS A 63 -17.64 15.32 9.43
N THR A 64 -18.22 15.24 8.23
CA THR A 64 -17.80 14.26 7.21
C THR A 64 -16.35 14.47 6.77
N GLN A 65 -15.93 15.73 6.63
CA GLN A 65 -14.56 16.10 6.32
C GLN A 65 -13.59 15.65 7.43
N ALA A 66 -13.90 15.96 8.69
CA ALA A 66 -13.07 15.56 9.84
C ALA A 66 -12.89 14.03 9.88
N TYR A 67 -13.99 13.27 9.78
CA TYR A 67 -13.94 11.81 9.73
C TYR A 67 -13.09 11.29 8.55
N SER A 68 -13.20 11.92 7.38
CA SER A 68 -12.42 11.52 6.21
C SER A 68 -10.92 11.79 6.37
N ILE A 69 -10.55 12.85 7.09
CA ILE A 69 -9.15 13.15 7.45
C ILE A 69 -8.62 12.14 8.48
N ASP A 70 -9.42 11.80 9.49
CA ASP A 70 -9.03 10.81 10.50
C ASP A 70 -8.84 9.43 9.86
N LYS A 71 -9.76 9.04 8.97
CA LYS A 71 -9.64 7.82 8.17
C LYS A 71 -8.37 7.81 7.32
N TRP A 72 -8.00 8.96 6.75
CA TRP A 72 -6.77 9.08 5.99
C TRP A 72 -5.52 8.84 6.85
N TRP A 73 -5.47 9.42 8.06
CA TRP A 73 -4.37 9.21 9.01
C TRP A 73 -4.26 7.75 9.46
N PHE A 74 -5.39 7.14 9.79
CA PHE A 74 -5.42 5.72 10.13
C PHE A 74 -4.94 4.86 8.95
N GLY A 75 -5.44 5.13 7.74
CA GLY A 75 -5.03 4.41 6.53
C GLY A 75 -3.53 4.56 6.25
N LEU A 76 -2.96 5.76 6.47
CA LEU A 76 -1.52 5.99 6.37
C LEU A 76 -0.75 5.11 7.37
N ALA A 77 -1.10 5.17 8.65
CA ALA A 77 -0.42 4.40 9.70
C ALA A 77 -0.51 2.89 9.44
N HIS A 78 -1.70 2.40 9.11
CA HIS A 78 -1.93 0.99 8.78
C HIS A 78 -1.09 0.53 7.59
N SER A 79 -1.12 1.29 6.48
CA SER A 79 -0.34 0.92 5.29
C SER A 79 1.17 0.95 5.51
N LEU A 80 1.68 1.85 6.36
CA LEU A 80 3.10 1.90 6.71
C LEU A 80 3.48 0.67 7.56
N PHE A 81 2.64 0.33 8.54
CA PHE A 81 2.84 -0.87 9.35
C PHE A 81 2.85 -2.13 8.48
N SER A 82 1.88 -2.29 7.58
CA SER A 82 1.81 -3.44 6.67
C SER A 82 2.99 -3.53 5.71
N LEU A 83 3.51 -2.39 5.24
CA LEU A 83 4.75 -2.37 4.45
C LEU A 83 5.92 -2.90 5.27
N VAL A 84 6.11 -2.39 6.49
CA VAL A 84 7.21 -2.82 7.38
C VAL A 84 7.08 -4.31 7.68
N GLU A 85 5.89 -4.78 8.06
CA GLU A 85 5.62 -6.20 8.29
C GLU A 85 6.00 -7.06 7.08
N THR A 86 5.52 -6.69 5.89
CA THR A 86 5.82 -7.42 4.64
C THR A 86 7.33 -7.46 4.37
N LEU A 87 8.00 -6.32 4.48
CA LEU A 87 9.44 -6.24 4.25
C LEU A 87 10.21 -7.06 5.30
N THR A 88 9.84 -7.01 6.58
CA THR A 88 10.46 -7.79 7.63
C THR A 88 10.29 -9.30 7.40
N LEU A 89 9.08 -9.75 7.07
CA LEU A 89 8.80 -11.17 6.79
C LEU A 89 9.63 -11.70 5.61
N ILE A 90 9.76 -10.90 4.54
CA ILE A 90 10.55 -11.25 3.36
C ILE A 90 12.04 -11.19 3.67
N MET A 91 12.52 -10.17 4.37
CA MET A 91 13.94 -10.03 4.71
C MET A 91 14.43 -11.18 5.59
N LEU A 92 13.61 -11.60 6.56
CA LEU A 92 13.90 -12.71 7.46
C LEU A 92 13.64 -14.10 6.87
N ASN A 93 13.14 -14.20 5.63
CA ASN A 93 12.70 -15.46 5.03
C ASN A 93 11.74 -16.23 5.96
N ALA A 94 10.81 -15.51 6.59
CA ALA A 94 9.93 -16.07 7.61
C ALA A 94 8.99 -17.16 7.06
N TYR A 95 8.58 -17.06 5.78
CA TYR A 95 7.66 -18.00 5.13
C TYR A 95 8.16 -19.46 5.13
N PRO A 96 9.40 -19.79 4.67
CA PRO A 96 9.96 -21.13 4.85
C PRO A 96 9.97 -21.62 6.30
N GLY A 97 10.23 -20.73 7.26
CA GLY A 97 10.22 -21.07 8.69
C GLY A 97 8.83 -21.46 9.18
N PHE A 98 7.81 -20.66 8.83
CA PHE A 98 6.42 -20.99 9.15
C PHE A 98 5.96 -22.29 8.48
N TRP A 99 6.39 -22.55 7.25
CA TRP A 99 6.09 -23.81 6.56
C TRP A 99 6.68 -25.02 7.29
N ALA A 100 7.96 -24.95 7.68
CA ALA A 100 8.61 -26.03 8.43
C ALA A 100 7.96 -26.27 9.80
N LEU A 101 7.59 -25.20 10.51
CA LEU A 101 6.86 -25.29 11.79
C LEU A 101 5.49 -25.94 11.62
N ALA A 102 4.74 -25.53 10.59
CA ALA A 102 3.43 -26.12 10.30
C ALA A 102 3.54 -27.61 9.95
N GLY A 103 4.54 -28.00 9.16
CA GLY A 103 4.80 -29.39 8.81
C GLY A 103 5.32 -30.24 9.97
N GLY A 104 5.97 -29.64 10.98
CA GLY A 104 6.40 -30.34 12.20
C GLY A 104 5.33 -30.42 13.29
N ALA A 105 4.26 -29.62 13.19
CA ALA A 105 3.13 -29.63 14.11
C ALA A 105 1.98 -30.57 13.67
N LEU A 106 2.02 -31.06 12.42
CA LEU A 106 1.14 -32.08 11.85
C LEU A 106 1.81 -33.46 11.90
#